data_AF-S8C868-F1
#
_entry.id   AF-S8C868-F1
#
_cell.length_a   1.000
_cell.length_b   1.000
_cell.length_c   1.000
_cell.angle_alpha   90.00
_cell.angle_beta   90.00
_cell.angle_gamma   90.00
#
_symmetry.space_group_name_H-M   'P 1'
#
loop_
_entity.id
_entity.type
_entity.pdbx_description
1 polymer ?
#
loop_
_entity_poly.entity_id
_entity_poly.type
_entity_poly.pdbx_seq_one_letter_code
_entity_poly.pdbx_strand_id
1 'polypeptide(L)'
;MTYSCVNTKIRDSSGDDCIAVKSGWDEYGIRYNKPTEHLSIRRFHCVSPYSAVIALGSEMSGGIRDVRAEDITAVDSESGIRIKSKFYF
;
A
#
# COMPACT_ATOMS: atom_id res chain seq x y z
N MET A 1 7.17 0.79 -15.37
CA MET A 1 7.55 -0.52 -14.77
C MET A 1 6.28 -1.07 -14.15
N THR A 2 5.93 -2.35 -14.36
CA THR A 2 4.68 -2.92 -13.84
C THR A 2 4.97 -3.73 -12.59
N TYR A 3 4.17 -3.55 -11.55
CA TYR A 3 4.28 -4.29 -10.29
C TYR A 3 3.05 -5.18 -10.09
N SER A 4 3.24 -6.39 -9.58
CA SER A 4 2.12 -7.32 -9.35
C SER A 4 2.29 -8.14 -8.08
N CYS A 5 1.21 -8.25 -7.31
CA CYS A 5 1.09 -9.17 -6.18
C CYS A 5 -0.15 -10.03 -6.39
N VAL A 6 0.01 -11.36 -6.42
CA VAL A 6 -1.07 -12.28 -6.81
C VAL A 6 -1.04 -13.57 -5.99
N ASN A 7 -2.22 -14.04 -5.57
CA ASN A 7 -2.41 -15.31 -4.86
C ASN A 7 -1.58 -15.41 -3.58
N THR A 8 -1.69 -14.38 -2.75
CA THR A 8 -0.92 -14.26 -1.51
C THR A 8 -1.87 -14.25 -0.32
N LYS A 9 -1.49 -14.96 0.74
CA LYS A 9 -2.21 -14.98 2.01
C LYS A 9 -1.27 -14.52 3.11
N ILE A 10 -1.68 -13.48 3.82
CA ILE A 10 -0.94 -12.91 4.96
C ILE A 10 -1.83 -12.96 6.19
N ARG A 11 -1.22 -13.23 7.34
CA ARG A 11 -1.82 -12.97 8.64
C ARG A 11 -0.82 -12.11 9.39
N ASP A 12 -1.15 -10.83 9.53
CA ASP A 12 -0.36 -9.91 10.31
C ASP A 12 -0.95 -9.75 11.71
N SER A 13 -0.09 -9.85 12.71
CA SER A 13 -0.39 -9.52 14.10
C SER A 13 0.59 -8.50 14.67
N SER A 14 1.52 -7.99 13.86
CA SER A 14 2.47 -6.95 14.26
C SER A 14 1.80 -5.59 14.38
N GLY A 15 0.68 -5.40 13.68
CA GLY A 15 -0.10 -4.17 13.68
C GLY A 15 0.32 -3.19 12.59
N ASP A 16 0.90 -3.70 11.50
CA ASP A 16 1.27 -2.91 10.33
C ASP A 16 0.43 -3.32 9.11
N ASP A 17 0.59 -2.58 8.01
CA ASP A 17 -0.19 -2.80 6.80
C ASP A 17 0.25 -4.10 6.10
N CYS A 18 -0.69 -4.95 5.65
CA CYS A 18 -0.29 -6.19 4.95
C CYS A 18 0.42 -5.92 3.62
N ILE A 19 0.02 -4.85 2.94
CA ILE A 19 0.68 -4.30 1.76
C ILE A 19 0.84 -2.80 1.96
N ALA A 20 2.08 -2.32 2.04
CA ALA A 20 2.40 -0.89 2.04
C ALA A 20 2.99 -0.46 0.69
N VAL A 21 2.29 0.41 -0.02
CA VAL A 21 2.73 0.99 -1.30
C VAL A 21 3.35 2.36 -1.03
N LYS A 22 4.60 2.53 -1.43
CA LYS A 22 5.40 3.74 -1.16
C LYS A 22 6.07 4.23 -2.45
N SER A 23 6.51 5.48 -2.48
CA SER A 23 7.24 6.09 -3.60
C SER A 23 8.24 7.18 -3.16
N GLY A 24 8.74 7.06 -1.93
CA GLY A 24 9.81 7.92 -1.39
C GLY A 24 9.28 9.04 -0.52
N TRP A 25 10.19 9.59 0.29
CA TRP A 25 9.89 10.56 1.34
C TRP A 25 10.42 11.95 0.97
N ASP A 26 9.60 12.97 1.21
CA ASP A 26 9.90 14.40 1.11
C ASP A 26 10.76 14.79 -0.12
N GLU A 27 11.80 15.60 0.05
CA GLU A 27 12.58 16.12 -1.08
C GLU A 27 13.30 15.00 -1.83
N TYR A 28 13.64 13.90 -1.17
CA TYR A 28 14.24 12.74 -1.83
C TYR A 28 13.25 12.08 -2.79
N GLY A 29 12.01 11.88 -2.36
CA GLY A 29 10.93 11.33 -3.19
C GLY A 29 10.59 12.25 -4.35
N ILE A 30 10.44 13.55 -4.08
CA ILE A 30 10.18 14.58 -5.10
C ILE A 30 11.33 14.63 -6.11
N ARG A 31 12.57 14.68 -5.65
CA ARG A 31 13.76 14.77 -6.52
C ARG A 31 13.96 13.51 -7.34
N TYR A 32 13.69 12.34 -6.75
CA TYR A 32 13.78 11.08 -7.47
C TYR A 32 12.71 11.00 -8.56
N ASN A 33 11.53 11.62 -8.33
CA ASN A 33 10.45 11.79 -9.29
C ASN A 33 10.05 10.48 -10.01
N LYS A 34 10.00 9.38 -9.25
CA LYS A 34 9.54 8.08 -9.75
C LYS A 34 8.32 7.63 -8.96
N PRO A 35 7.11 7.72 -9.54
CA PRO A 35 5.92 7.23 -8.89
C PRO A 35 5.92 5.70 -8.82
N THR A 36 5.24 5.15 -7.82
CA THR A 36 4.78 3.76 -7.92
C THR A 36 3.52 3.76 -8.77
N GLU A 37 3.60 3.10 -9.93
CA GLU A 37 2.53 3.10 -10.94
C GLU A 37 2.35 1.75 -11.62
N HIS A 38 1.20 1.54 -12.25
CA HIS A 38 0.83 0.29 -12.92
C HIS A 38 0.95 -0.92 -11.97
N LEU A 39 0.39 -0.77 -10.75
CA LEU A 39 0.42 -1.79 -9.71
C LEU A 39 -0.89 -2.58 -9.69
N SER A 40 -0.80 -3.90 -9.80
CA SER A 40 -1.94 -4.81 -9.71
C SER A 40 -1.84 -5.72 -8.48
N ILE A 41 -2.80 -5.61 -7.57
CA ILE A 41 -2.97 -6.47 -6.39
C ILE A 41 -4.22 -7.33 -6.62
N ARG A 42 -4.06 -8.66 -6.66
CA ARG A 42 -5.16 -9.57 -7.01
C ARG A 42 -5.17 -10.82 -6.15
N ARG A 43 -6.35 -11.38 -5.87
CA ARG A 43 -6.48 -12.66 -5.13
C ARG A 43 -5.66 -12.63 -3.84
N PHE A 44 -5.91 -11.60 -3.04
CA PHE A 44 -5.15 -11.36 -1.82
C PHE A 44 -6.04 -11.56 -0.61
N HIS A 45 -5.56 -12.35 0.35
CA HIS A 45 -6.27 -12.58 1.61
C HIS A 45 -5.42 -12.08 2.77
N CYS A 46 -5.93 -11.14 3.56
CA CYS A 46 -5.25 -10.70 4.76
C CYS A 46 -6.13 -10.65 6.00
N VAL A 47 -5.50 -10.92 7.14
CA VAL A 47 -5.97 -10.57 8.48
C VAL A 47 -5.01 -9.53 9.06
N SER A 48 -5.48 -8.33 9.43
CA SER A 48 -4.66 -7.28 10.07
C SER A 48 -5.47 -6.54 11.14
N PRO A 49 -5.65 -7.13 12.34
CA PRO A 49 -6.59 -6.64 13.36
C PRO A 49 -6.33 -5.20 13.82
N TYR A 50 -5.11 -4.70 13.63
CA TYR A 50 -4.67 -3.40 14.13
C TYR A 50 -4.23 -2.44 13.03
N SER A 51 -4.40 -2.79 11.74
CA SER A 51 -3.97 -1.91 10.64
C SER A 51 -4.71 -2.19 9.31
N ALA A 52 -4.14 -1.71 8.19
CA ALA A 52 -4.75 -1.79 6.88
C ALA A 52 -4.34 -3.05 6.10
N VAL A 53 -5.26 -3.61 5.32
CA VAL A 53 -4.93 -4.68 4.37
C VAL A 53 -4.07 -4.15 3.24
N ILE A 54 -4.40 -2.97 2.70
CA ILE A 54 -3.58 -2.25 1.73
C ILE A 54 -3.46 -0.79 2.17
N ALA A 55 -2.24 -0.31 2.37
CA ALA A 55 -1.96 1.10 2.60
C ALA A 55 -1.20 1.73 1.44
N LEU A 56 -1.61 2.93 1.06
CA LEU A 56 -0.87 3.80 0.17
C LEU A 56 -0.23 4.90 1.03
N GLY A 57 1.11 4.94 1.08
CA GLY A 57 1.90 5.88 1.89
C GLY A 57 2.43 5.31 3.22
N SER A 58 2.86 6.15 4.17
CA SER A 58 2.91 7.62 4.11
C SER A 58 3.95 8.20 3.17
N GLU A 59 5.05 7.48 2.91
CA GLU A 59 6.18 7.95 2.10
C GLU A 59 5.83 7.84 0.62
N MET A 60 5.06 8.81 0.13
CA MET A 60 4.44 8.82 -1.19
C MET A 60 4.74 10.09 -2.01
N SER A 61 5.80 10.82 -1.67
CA SER A 61 6.14 12.13 -2.26
C SER A 61 6.55 12.04 -3.73
N GLY A 62 6.99 10.86 -4.21
CA GLY A 62 7.21 10.60 -5.64
C GLY A 62 5.93 10.32 -6.43
N GLY A 63 4.78 10.20 -5.75
CA GLY A 63 3.46 9.92 -6.33
C GLY A 63 3.07 8.44 -6.33
N ILE A 64 1.78 8.17 -6.24
CA ILE A 64 1.18 6.83 -6.41
C ILE A 64 0.01 6.99 -7.38
N ARG A 65 0.02 6.26 -8.50
CA ARG A 65 -1.04 6.36 -9.54
C ARG A 65 -1.27 5.02 -10.22
N ASP A 66 -2.45 4.83 -10.80
CA ASP A 66 -2.83 3.58 -11.49
C ASP A 66 -2.53 2.31 -10.66
N VAL A 67 -3.18 2.23 -9.49
CA VAL A 67 -3.16 1.07 -8.62
C VAL A 67 -4.51 0.37 -8.72
N ARG A 68 -4.51 -0.91 -9.07
CA ARG A 68 -5.70 -1.76 -9.14
C ARG A 68 -5.64 -2.84 -8.08
N ALA A 69 -6.62 -2.86 -7.19
CA ALA A 69 -6.82 -3.91 -6.20
C ALA A 69 -8.15 -4.62 -6.49
N GLU A 70 -8.11 -5.92 -6.77
CA GLU A 70 -9.32 -6.71 -7.08
C GLU A 70 -9.26 -8.09 -6.43
N ASP A 71 -10.43 -8.65 -6.11
CA ASP A 71 -10.53 -9.96 -5.45
C ASP A 71 -9.68 -10.01 -4.15
N ILE A 72 -10.01 -9.10 -3.23
CA ILE A 72 -9.34 -8.94 -1.94
C ILE A 72 -10.27 -9.42 -0.84
N THR A 73 -9.81 -10.38 -0.04
CA THR A 73 -10.49 -10.82 1.19
C THR A 73 -9.79 -10.19 2.39
N ALA A 74 -10.41 -9.17 2.96
CA ALA A 74 -9.99 -8.53 4.21
C ALA A 74 -10.80 -9.12 5.37
N VAL A 75 -10.14 -9.76 6.33
CA VAL A 75 -10.77 -10.40 7.49
C VAL A 75 -10.25 -9.71 8.74
N ASP A 76 -11.13 -9.37 9.69
CA ASP A 76 -10.75 -8.82 11.00
C ASP A 76 -9.62 -7.78 10.86
N SER A 77 -9.90 -6.72 10.10
CA SER A 77 -8.91 -5.70 9.76
C SER A 77 -9.42 -4.31 10.09
N GLU A 78 -8.56 -3.44 10.62
CA GLU A 78 -8.95 -2.06 10.98
C GLU A 78 -9.36 -1.27 9.73
N SER A 79 -8.72 -1.53 8.60
CA SER A 79 -9.11 -0.94 7.31
C SER A 79 -8.83 -1.87 6.14
N GLY A 80 -9.72 -1.91 5.15
CA GLY A 80 -9.44 -2.61 3.90
C GLY A 80 -8.39 -1.86 3.07
N ILE A 81 -8.63 -0.57 2.83
CA ILE A 81 -7.70 0.32 2.14
C ILE A 81 -7.48 1.56 3.00
N ARG A 82 -6.23 2.01 3.14
CA ARG A 82 -5.86 3.22 3.85
C ARG A 82 -4.94 4.10 3.01
N ILE A 83 -5.25 5.39 2.92
CA ILE A 83 -4.36 6.36 2.29
C ILE A 83 -3.79 7.23 3.41
N LYS A 84 -2.46 7.22 3.54
CA LYS A 84 -1.72 7.99 4.54
C LYS A 84 -0.85 8.99 3.79
N SER A 85 -0.93 10.25 4.17
CA SER A 85 0.01 11.26 3.75
C SER A 85 0.29 12.18 4.92
N LYS A 86 1.50 12.68 5.01
CA LYS A 86 1.90 13.64 6.03
C LYS A 86 2.76 14.68 5.35
N PHE A 87 2.30 15.92 5.39
CA PHE A 87 3.13 17.07 5.04
C PHE A 87 3.93 17.47 6.27
N TYR A 88 5.24 17.50 6.12
CA TYR A 88 6.14 18.13 7.08
C TYR A 88 6.39 19.56 6.60
N PHE A 89 6.23 20.55 7.51
CA PHE A 89 6.58 21.96 7.27
C PHE A 89 8.04 22.21 7.60
#